data_AF-A0A957IVL7-F1
#
_entry.id   AF-A0A957IVL7-F1
#
_cell.length_a   1.000
_cell.length_b   1.000
_cell.length_c   1.000
_cell.angle_alpha   90.00
_cell.angle_beta   90.00
_cell.angle_gamma   90.00
#
_symmetry.space_group_name_H-M   'P 1'
#
loop_
_entity.id
_entity.type
_entity.pdbx_description
1 polymer ?
#
loop_
_entity_poly.entity_id
_entity_poly.type
_entity_poly.pdbx_seq_one_letter_code
_entity_poly.pdbx_strand_id
1 'polypeptide(L)'
;MVFESKHPLVKHKLTLLRHVATEPKKFRELVRELAMLLCYEATADLGVNEISVPTPMGTAVGRELHDKIGLIPVLRAGLGMVDG
;
A
#
# COMPACT_ATOMS: atom_id res chain seq x y z
N MET A 1 -3.48 8.23 17.38
CA MET A 1 -4.03 9.08 16.29
C MET A 1 -4.74 8.18 15.29
N VAL A 2 -5.79 8.66 14.64
CA VAL A 2 -6.55 7.91 13.62
C VAL A 2 -6.43 8.66 12.29
N PHE A 3 -6.06 7.95 11.23
CA PHE A 3 -5.95 8.50 9.87
C PHE A 3 -7.03 7.86 8.99
N GLU A 4 -7.93 8.68 8.47
CA GLU A 4 -8.98 8.23 7.56
C GLU A 4 -8.57 8.54 6.11
N SER A 5 -8.51 7.51 5.26
CA SER A 5 -8.32 7.70 3.82
C SER A 5 -9.51 8.43 3.22
N LYS A 6 -9.25 9.59 2.60
CA LYS A 6 -10.26 10.38 1.88
C LYS A 6 -10.36 9.99 0.40
N HIS A 7 -9.57 9.01 -0.05
CA HIS A 7 -9.47 8.67 -1.46
C HIS A 7 -10.76 8.04 -2.02
N PRO A 8 -11.33 8.56 -3.14
CA PRO A 8 -12.59 8.03 -3.69
C PRO A 8 -12.55 6.53 -4.03
N LEU A 9 -11.41 6.04 -4.54
CA LEU A 9 -11.24 4.61 -4.83
C LEU A 9 -11.26 3.73 -3.57
N VAL A 10 -10.75 4.22 -2.44
CA VAL A 10 -10.81 3.49 -1.17
C VAL A 10 -12.27 3.35 -0.75
N LYS A 11 -13.05 4.43 -0.81
CA LYS A 11 -14.49 4.41 -0.51
C LYS A 11 -15.27 3.47 -1.45
N HIS A 12 -14.99 3.52 -2.75
CA HIS A 12 -15.62 2.64 -3.73
C HIS A 12 -15.31 1.16 -3.48
N LYS A 13 -14.03 0.80 -3.29
CA LYS A 13 -13.62 -0.59 -3.01
C LYS A 13 -14.18 -1.09 -1.69
N LEU A 14 -14.26 -0.23 -0.67
CA LEU A 14 -14.88 -0.56 0.61
C LEU A 14 -16.37 -0.89 0.45
N THR A 15 -17.09 -0.18 -0.41
CA THR A 15 -18.49 -0.52 -0.75
C THR A 15 -18.58 -1.90 -1.39
N LEU A 16 -17.71 -2.22 -2.35
CA LEU A 16 -17.70 -3.55 -2.98
C LEU A 16 -17.35 -4.67 -1.99
N LEU A 17 -16.41 -4.44 -1.08
CA LEU A 17 -16.06 -5.41 -0.02
C LEU A 17 -17.23 -5.69 0.94
N ARG A 18 -18.09 -4.69 1.18
CA ARG A 18 -19.27 -4.82 2.05
C ARG A 18 -20.47 -5.45 1.35
N HIS A 19 -20.46 -5.53 0.03
CA HIS A 19 -21.59 -6.01 -0.75
C HIS A 19 -21.72 -7.54 -0.65
N VAL A 20 -22.90 -8.03 -0.25
CA VAL A 20 -23.15 -9.47 0.00
C VAL A 20 -22.99 -10.35 -1.25
N ALA A 21 -23.25 -9.79 -2.44
CA ALA A 21 -23.10 -10.54 -3.69
C ALA A 21 -21.66 -10.58 -4.21
N THR A 22 -20.69 -9.99 -3.49
CA THR A 22 -19.28 -10.02 -3.92
C THR A 22 -18.73 -11.43 -3.78
N GLU A 23 -18.35 -12.03 -4.92
CA GLU A 23 -17.84 -13.38 -4.96
C GLU A 23 -16.49 -13.52 -4.22
N PRO A 24 -16.18 -14.70 -3.64
CA PRO A 24 -14.97 -14.90 -2.84
C PRO A 24 -13.66 -14.56 -3.56
N LYS A 25 -13.58 -14.80 -4.88
CA LYS A 25 -12.41 -14.42 -5.69
C LYS A 25 -12.26 -12.90 -5.74
N LYS A 26 -13.35 -12.20 -6.06
CA LYS A 26 -13.35 -10.74 -6.18
C LYS A 26 -13.09 -10.06 -4.84
N PHE A 27 -13.60 -10.61 -3.75
CA PHE A 27 -13.31 -10.14 -2.39
C PHE A 27 -11.81 -10.13 -2.10
N ARG A 28 -11.09 -11.23 -2.40
CA ARG A 28 -9.64 -11.31 -2.19
C ARG A 28 -8.86 -10.29 -3.04
N GLU A 29 -9.25 -10.11 -4.30
CA GLU A 29 -8.66 -9.09 -5.17
C GLU A 29 -8.85 -7.68 -4.58
N LEU A 30 -10.06 -7.36 -4.12
CA LEU A 30 -10.39 -6.06 -3.53
C LEU A 30 -9.61 -5.80 -2.24
N VAL A 31 -9.42 -6.82 -1.39
CA VAL A 31 -8.60 -6.69 -0.17
C VAL A 31 -7.16 -6.34 -0.52
N ARG A 32 -6.58 -7.02 -1.52
CA ARG A 32 -5.22 -6.75 -1.99
C ARG A 32 -5.08 -5.33 -2.53
N GLU A 33 -5.99 -4.91 -3.41
CA GLU A 33 -6.00 -3.57 -3.98
C GLU A 33 -6.19 -2.49 -2.90
N LEU A 34 -7.04 -2.74 -1.91
CA LEU A 34 -7.26 -1.82 -0.80
C LEU A 34 -6.02 -1.72 0.10
N ALA A 35 -5.37 -2.85 0.38
CA ALA A 35 -4.14 -2.89 1.17
C ALA A 35 -3.04 -2.03 0.52
N MET A 36 -2.88 -2.11 -0.81
CA MET A 36 -1.91 -1.28 -1.53
C MET A 36 -2.18 0.22 -1.41
N LEU A 37 -3.45 0.63 -1.53
CA LEU A 37 -3.83 2.05 -1.36
C LEU A 37 -3.55 2.53 0.06
N LEU A 38 -3.87 1.70 1.06
CA LEU A 38 -3.61 2.03 2.46
C LEU A 38 -2.11 2.08 2.77
N CYS A 39 -1.32 1.14 2.26
CA CYS A 39 0.13 1.15 2.42
C CYS A 39 0.77 2.39 1.77
N TYR A 40 0.29 2.81 0.60
CA TYR A 40 0.76 4.02 -0.06
C TYR A 40 0.49 5.27 0.79
N GLU A 41 -0.70 5.40 1.36
CA GLU A 41 -1.02 6.51 2.27
C GLU A 41 -0.26 6.43 3.59
N ALA A 42 -0.09 5.22 4.15
CA ALA A 42 0.58 4.99 5.42
C ALA A 42 2.10 5.17 5.37
N THR A 43 2.70 5.18 4.18
CA THR A 43 4.14 5.37 3.97
C THR A 43 4.50 6.77 3.47
N ALA A 44 3.54 7.70 3.45
CA ALA A 44 3.70 9.04 2.90
C ALA A 44 4.71 9.92 3.66
N ASP A 45 5.00 9.60 4.92
CA ASP A 45 5.89 10.35 5.82
C ASP A 45 7.25 9.67 6.03
N LEU A 46 7.56 8.61 5.28
CA LEU A 46 8.84 7.90 5.42
C LEU A 46 10.04 8.77 5.02
N GLY A 47 11.11 8.63 5.80
CA GLY A 47 12.38 9.31 5.56
C GLY A 47 13.10 8.77 4.32
N VAL A 48 13.84 9.66 3.65
CA VAL A 48 14.67 9.32 2.49
C VAL A 48 16.04 9.98 2.59
N ASN A 49 17.07 9.26 2.14
CA ASN A 49 18.45 9.73 2.05
C ASN A 49 18.82 10.06 0.60
N GLU A 50 19.66 11.07 0.40
CA GLU A 50 20.23 11.36 -0.92
C GLU A 50 21.32 10.34 -1.27
N ILE A 51 21.26 9.83 -2.50
CA ILE A 51 22.28 8.91 -3.04
C ILE A 51 22.71 9.38 -4.44
N SER A 52 23.96 9.11 -4.79
CA SER A 52 24.47 9.37 -6.14
C SER A 52 24.34 8.11 -7.00
N VAL A 53 23.64 8.20 -8.13
CA VAL A 53 23.38 7.05 -9.01
C VAL A 53 23.87 7.29 -10.45
N PRO A 54 24.48 6.29 -11.10
CA PRO A 54 24.82 6.37 -12.51
C PRO A 54 23.57 6.17 -13.36
N THR A 55 23.36 7.05 -14.34
CA THR A 55 22.30 6.95 -15.35
C THR A 55 22.92 6.90 -16.74
N PRO A 56 22.19 6.47 -17.79
CA PRO A 56 22.70 6.50 -19.17
C PRO A 56 23.17 7.88 -19.65
N MET A 57 22.73 8.96 -18.99
CA MET A 57 23.06 10.35 -19.34
C MET A 57 24.05 11.01 -18.35
N GLY A 58 24.60 10.25 -17.39
CA GLY A 58 25.55 10.76 -16.39
C GLY A 58 25.14 10.48 -14.94
N THR A 59 25.84 11.10 -13.98
CA THR A 59 25.56 10.93 -12.55
C THR A 59 24.42 11.85 -12.10
N ALA A 60 23.45 11.30 -11.38
CA ALA A 60 22.30 12.04 -10.86
C ALA A 60 22.11 11.82 -9.35
N VAL A 61 21.50 12.79 -8.67
CA VAL A 61 21.08 12.65 -7.27
C VAL A 61 19.73 11.93 -7.24
N GLY A 62 19.71 10.74 -6.65
CA GLY A 62 18.52 9.94 -6.36
C GLY A 62 18.17 9.96 -4.88
N ARG A 63 17.13 9.19 -4.52
CA ARG A 63 16.68 9.02 -3.14
C ARG A 63 16.49 7.55 -2.80
N GLU A 64 16.96 7.15 -1.63
CA GLU A 64 16.75 5.82 -1.07
C GLU A 64 15.94 5.92 0.23
N LEU A 65 15.07 4.94 0.50
CA LEU A 65 14.35 4.85 1.76
C LEU A 65 15.31 4.73 2.94
N HIS A 66 15.14 5.58 3.95
CA HIS A 66 15.95 5.55 5.16
C HIS A 66 15.59 4.33 6.03
N ASP A 67 14.29 4.04 6.16
CA ASP A 67 13.77 3.08 7.12
C ASP A 67 13.52 1.70 6.51
N LYS A 68 13.76 0.64 7.31
CA LYS A 68 13.35 -0.73 6.98
C LYS A 68 11.94 -0.99 7.50
N ILE A 69 11.02 -1.29 6.60
CA ILE A 69 9.61 -1.55 6.92
C ILE A 69 9.40 -3.07 7.12
N GLY A 70 8.79 -3.45 8.24
CA GLY A 70 8.33 -4.81 8.49
C GLY A 70 6.81 -4.94 8.38
N LEU A 71 6.32 -5.92 7.62
CA LEU A 71 4.89 -6.21 7.51
C LEU A 71 4.51 -7.38 8.44
N ILE A 72 3.55 -7.17 9.34
CA ILE A 72 3.09 -8.17 10.31
C ILE A 72 1.59 -8.45 10.08
N PRO A 73 1.23 -9.51 9.35
CA PRO A 73 -0.17 -9.88 9.17
C PRO A 73 -0.76 -10.52 10.42
N VAL A 74 -1.96 -10.08 10.81
CA VAL A 74 -2.77 -10.79 11.82
C VAL A 74 -3.61 -11.86 11.14
N LEU A 75 -3.35 -13.12 11.47
CA LEU A 75 -4.01 -14.26 10.83
C LEU A 75 -5.46 -14.45 11.32
N ARG A 76 -6.37 -14.95 10.47
CA ARG A 76 -6.18 -15.37 9.07
C ARG A 76 -6.45 -14.26 8.04
N ALA A 77 -7.21 -13.24 8.42
CA ALA A 77 -7.71 -12.21 7.51
C ALA A 77 -6.59 -11.34 6.91
N GLY A 78 -5.52 -11.10 7.67
CA GLY A 78 -4.39 -10.28 7.22
C GLY A 78 -3.52 -10.93 6.15
N LEU A 79 -3.63 -12.24 5.91
CA LEU A 79 -2.81 -12.92 4.90
C LEU A 79 -3.08 -12.37 3.48
N GLY A 80 -4.34 -12.05 3.18
CA GLY A 80 -4.72 -11.48 1.88
C GLY A 80 -4.24 -10.05 1.64
N MET A 81 -3.61 -9.41 2.64
CA MET A 81 -3.10 -8.04 2.56
C MET A 81 -1.58 -7.97 2.34
N VAL A 82 -0.84 -9.06 2.58
CA VAL A 82 0.64 -9.07 2.50
C VAL A 82 1.13 -9.26 1.09
N ASP A 83 0.39 -10.02 0.28
CA ASP A 83 0.67 -10.17 -1.15
C ASP A 83 0.29 -8.91 -1.96
N GLY A 84 -0.09 -7.82 -1.27
CA GLY A 84 -0.42 -6.48 -1.77
C GLY A 84 0.50 -6.01 -2.86
#